data_AF-A0A0U5M7E9-F1
#
_entry.id   AF-A0A0U5M7E9-F1
#
_cell.length_a   1.000
_cell.length_b   1.000
_cell.length_c   1.000
_cell.angle_alpha   90.00
_cell.angle_beta   90.00
_cell.angle_gamma   90.00
#
_symmetry.space_group_name_H-M   'P 1'
#
loop_
_entity.id
_entity.type
_entity.pdbx_description
1 polymer ?
#
loop_
_entity_poly.entity_id
_entity_poly.type
_entity_poly.pdbx_seq_one_letter_code
_entity_poly.pdbx_strand_id
1 'polypeptide(L)'
;MRLPILAAAFAALMASGAAAAPQSIDYKGRKIQMGDGERSAECVTLLRKAIDMTAELQPKERSLAAEVKDLRCLPMPDESRTNAVADNTIGIYTMTSPDTPGGYIRFPLKPGNLSAAEVVMSLVGNGQYARWHQAYLAAKRNGDPAARRYHAILTKSDQKALVAAECELLDHRRATAKALDLGEKRLMSINRQSSLRGCP
;
A
#
# COMPACT_ATOMS: atom_id res chain seq x y z
N MET A 1 -20.25 28.76 -65.12
CA MET A 1 -19.16 27.75 -65.16
C MET A 1 -18.31 27.93 -63.91
N ARG A 2 -18.27 26.88 -63.07
CA ARG A 2 -17.28 26.52 -62.02
C ARG A 2 -17.12 27.44 -60.78
N LEU A 3 -17.72 26.97 -59.68
CA LEU A 3 -17.30 27.13 -58.27
C LEU A 3 -15.89 26.54 -58.01
N PRO A 4 -15.21 26.99 -56.93
CA PRO A 4 -15.11 26.18 -55.70
C PRO A 4 -15.29 27.06 -54.43
N ILE A 5 -16.24 26.79 -53.52
CA ILE A 5 -16.15 25.89 -52.35
C ILE A 5 -14.77 25.90 -51.67
N LEU A 6 -14.62 26.79 -50.67
CA LEU A 6 -13.65 26.61 -49.58
C LEU A 6 -14.44 26.20 -48.33
N ALA A 7 -14.33 24.92 -48.01
CA ALA A 7 -14.90 24.30 -46.84
C ALA A 7 -14.21 24.87 -45.59
N ALA A 8 -14.96 25.59 -44.75
CA ALA A 8 -14.59 25.82 -43.38
C ALA A 8 -14.65 24.47 -42.65
N ALA A 9 -13.49 23.86 -42.44
CA ALA A 9 -13.37 22.68 -41.61
C ALA A 9 -13.69 23.05 -40.16
N PHE A 10 -14.96 22.89 -39.79
CA PHE A 10 -15.37 22.64 -38.42
C PHE A 10 -14.66 21.36 -37.96
N ALA A 11 -13.48 21.49 -37.39
CA ALA A 11 -12.85 20.41 -36.64
C ALA A 11 -13.66 20.24 -35.35
N ALA A 12 -14.66 19.36 -35.45
CA ALA A 12 -15.43 18.86 -34.34
C ALA A 12 -14.49 18.36 -33.24
N LEU A 13 -14.80 18.77 -32.01
CA LEU A 13 -14.37 18.19 -30.75
C LEU A 13 -14.23 16.67 -30.87
N MET A 14 -13.00 16.19 -31.04
CA MET A 14 -12.64 14.82 -30.67
C MET A 14 -12.43 14.83 -29.15
N ALA A 15 -13.52 14.72 -28.40
CA ALA A 15 -13.49 14.21 -27.04
C ALA A 15 -13.04 12.74 -27.12
N SER A 16 -11.74 12.55 -27.33
CA SER A 16 -11.11 11.27 -27.08
C SER A 16 -11.31 10.99 -25.59
N GLY A 17 -11.97 9.86 -25.28
CA GLY A 17 -12.13 9.34 -23.93
C GLY A 17 -10.80 8.86 -23.34
N ALA A 18 -9.77 9.69 -23.42
CA ALA A 18 -8.55 9.52 -22.65
C ALA A 18 -8.93 9.81 -21.20
N ALA A 19 -9.00 8.75 -20.38
CA ALA A 19 -9.03 8.89 -18.94
C ALA A 19 -7.91 9.87 -18.55
N ALA A 20 -8.22 10.88 -17.73
CA ALA A 20 -7.24 11.88 -17.39
C ALA A 20 -6.04 11.20 -16.73
N ALA A 21 -4.84 11.67 -17.07
CA ALA A 21 -3.63 11.14 -16.45
C ALA A 21 -3.74 11.30 -14.92
N PRO A 22 -3.37 10.28 -14.13
CA PRO A 22 -3.46 10.36 -12.68
C PRO A 22 -2.77 11.61 -12.15
N GLN A 23 -3.46 12.33 -11.28
CA GLN A 23 -2.92 13.49 -10.60
C GLN A 23 -1.94 13.03 -9.51
N SER A 24 -0.85 13.78 -9.30
CA SER A 24 0.09 13.51 -8.20
C SER A 24 -0.08 14.56 -7.11
N ILE A 25 -0.26 14.11 -5.88
CA ILE A 25 -0.45 14.93 -4.69
C ILE A 25 0.71 14.68 -3.74
N ASP A 26 1.47 15.72 -3.41
CA ASP A 26 2.48 15.66 -2.35
C ASP A 26 1.83 15.89 -0.98
N TYR A 27 2.13 15.02 -0.02
CA TYR A 27 1.65 15.13 1.36
C TYR A 27 2.67 14.60 2.36
N LYS A 28 3.17 15.48 3.24
CA LYS A 28 4.18 15.16 4.28
C LYS A 28 5.37 14.34 3.75
N GLY A 29 5.90 14.74 2.59
CA GLY A 29 7.05 14.11 1.95
C GLY A 29 6.75 12.83 1.15
N ARG A 30 5.46 12.51 0.93
CA ARG A 30 5.02 11.35 0.15
C ARG A 30 4.24 11.77 -1.07
N LYS A 31 4.44 11.06 -2.18
CA LYS A 31 3.66 11.22 -3.42
C LYS A 31 2.46 10.27 -3.41
N ILE A 32 1.28 10.81 -3.61
CA ILE A 32 0.04 10.06 -3.73
C ILE A 32 -0.48 10.23 -5.16
N GLN A 33 -0.58 9.14 -5.91
CA GLN A 33 -1.23 9.15 -7.23
C GLN A 33 -2.74 9.06 -7.01
N MET A 34 -3.51 9.95 -7.63
CA MET A 34 -4.97 10.02 -7.52
C MET A 34 -5.60 9.91 -8.90
N GLY A 35 -6.59 9.04 -9.04
CA GLY A 35 -7.41 8.94 -10.25
C GLY A 35 -8.60 9.89 -10.18
N ASP A 36 -9.42 9.87 -11.21
CA ASP A 36 -10.65 10.67 -11.22
C ASP A 36 -11.74 10.08 -10.31
N GLY A 37 -12.71 10.91 -9.95
CA GLY A 37 -13.92 10.51 -9.23
C GLY A 37 -13.88 10.69 -7.71
N GLU A 38 -15.07 10.77 -7.10
CA GLU A 38 -15.29 11.00 -5.66
C GLU A 38 -14.57 9.95 -4.78
N ARG A 39 -14.60 8.69 -5.20
CA ARG A 39 -13.93 7.56 -4.55
C ARG A 39 -12.42 7.74 -4.40
N SER A 40 -11.78 8.31 -5.42
CA SER A 40 -10.34 8.61 -5.40
C SER A 40 -10.04 9.74 -4.40
N ALA A 41 -10.91 10.75 -4.30
CA ALA A 41 -10.80 11.82 -3.32
C ALA A 41 -11.04 11.36 -1.87
N GLU A 42 -12.00 10.46 -1.66
CA GLU A 42 -12.24 9.81 -0.36
C GLU A 42 -11.02 8.99 0.09
N CYS A 43 -10.42 8.24 -0.83
CA CYS A 43 -9.19 7.50 -0.59
C CYS A 43 -8.05 8.42 -0.14
N VAL A 44 -7.83 9.54 -0.85
CA VAL A 44 -6.79 10.52 -0.50
C VAL A 44 -7.05 11.10 0.89
N THR A 45 -8.30 11.43 1.21
CA THR A 45 -8.67 11.96 2.52
C THR A 45 -8.38 10.96 3.64
N LEU A 46 -8.74 9.69 3.45
CA LEU A 46 -8.45 8.64 4.42
C LEU A 46 -6.95 8.41 4.56
N LEU A 47 -6.20 8.41 3.44
CA LEU A 47 -4.76 8.19 3.44
C LEU A 47 -4.01 9.33 4.13
N ARG A 48 -4.40 10.59 3.90
CA ARG A 48 -3.86 11.75 4.62
C ARG A 48 -4.07 11.61 6.12
N LYS A 49 -5.29 11.25 6.53
CA LYS A 49 -5.61 11.00 7.93
C LYS A 49 -4.78 9.86 8.53
N ALA A 50 -4.59 8.77 7.79
CA ALA A 50 -3.72 7.67 8.23
C ALA A 50 -2.26 8.14 8.37
N ILE A 51 -1.74 8.91 7.41
CA ILE A 51 -0.40 9.51 7.50
C ILE A 51 -0.29 10.41 8.74
N ASP A 52 -1.30 11.21 9.05
CA ASP A 52 -1.32 12.02 10.27
C ASP A 52 -1.27 11.18 11.54
N MET A 53 -2.07 10.12 11.60
CA MET A 53 -2.10 9.18 12.73
C MET A 53 -0.76 8.44 12.93
N THR A 54 0.14 8.39 11.93
CA THR A 54 1.48 7.82 12.14
C THR A 54 2.32 8.60 13.16
N ALA A 55 1.94 9.85 13.46
CA ALA A 55 2.56 10.66 14.50
C ALA A 55 2.34 10.10 15.93
N GLU A 56 1.31 9.29 16.13
CA GLU A 56 1.02 8.63 17.42
C GLU A 56 1.87 7.37 17.63
N LEU A 57 2.53 6.88 16.56
CA LEU A 57 3.33 5.67 16.63
C LEU A 57 4.68 5.90 17.29
N GLN A 58 5.20 4.84 17.88
CA GLN A 58 6.59 4.75 18.32
C GLN A 58 7.56 4.94 17.15
N PRO A 59 8.82 5.39 17.39
CA PRO A 59 9.75 5.73 16.33
C PRO A 59 10.00 4.61 15.30
N LYS A 60 10.07 3.35 15.75
CA LYS A 60 10.29 2.19 14.88
C LYS A 60 9.11 2.01 13.91
N GLU A 61 7.89 1.94 14.40
CA GLU A 61 6.67 1.78 13.60
C GLU A 61 6.44 2.98 12.68
N ARG A 62 6.72 4.20 13.15
CA ARG A 62 6.63 5.41 12.32
C ARG A 62 7.59 5.36 11.14
N SER A 63 8.84 4.94 11.39
CA SER A 63 9.84 4.76 10.33
C SER A 63 9.39 3.69 9.33
N LEU A 64 8.86 2.55 9.80
CA LEU A 64 8.30 1.53 8.90
C LEU A 64 7.19 2.09 8.04
N ALA A 65 6.21 2.77 8.65
CA ALA A 65 5.14 3.38 7.88
C ALA A 65 5.67 4.35 6.80
N ALA A 66 6.79 5.05 7.05
CA ALA A 66 7.45 5.96 6.11
C ALA A 66 8.20 5.31 4.94
N GLU A 67 8.53 4.02 5.04
CA GLU A 67 9.16 3.28 3.93
C GLU A 67 8.23 3.11 2.73
N VAL A 68 6.92 3.18 2.96
CA VAL A 68 5.92 3.12 1.90
C VAL A 68 5.83 4.47 1.18
N LYS A 69 6.55 4.57 0.05
CA LYS A 69 6.66 5.80 -0.76
C LYS A 69 5.70 5.87 -1.94
N ASP A 70 5.34 4.72 -2.52
CA ASP A 70 4.42 4.64 -3.67
C ASP A 70 2.99 4.39 -3.15
N LEU A 71 2.21 5.46 -3.08
CA LEU A 71 0.83 5.45 -2.61
C LEU A 71 -0.10 5.80 -3.76
N ARG A 72 -1.15 5.00 -3.94
CA ARG A 72 -2.05 5.13 -5.09
C ARG A 72 -3.51 5.03 -4.67
N CYS A 73 -4.29 6.03 -5.03
CA CYS A 73 -5.75 6.13 -4.94
C CYS A 73 -6.31 6.15 -6.36
N LEU A 74 -6.13 5.04 -7.08
CA LEU A 74 -6.55 4.89 -8.46
C LEU A 74 -7.72 3.89 -8.54
N PRO A 75 -8.69 4.07 -9.45
CA PRO A 75 -9.70 3.07 -9.72
C PRO A 75 -9.05 1.74 -10.12
N MET A 76 -9.56 0.62 -9.62
CA MET A 76 -9.09 -0.68 -10.10
C MET A 76 -9.56 -0.92 -11.53
N PRO A 77 -8.67 -1.45 -12.41
CA PRO A 77 -9.06 -1.95 -13.73
C PRO A 77 -10.19 -2.98 -13.60
N ASP A 78 -11.18 -2.91 -14.49
CA ASP A 78 -12.39 -3.75 -14.44
C ASP A 78 -12.06 -5.24 -14.45
N GLU A 79 -11.06 -5.64 -15.24
CA GLU A 79 -10.51 -7.00 -15.33
C GLU A 79 -9.91 -7.55 -14.01
N SER A 80 -9.58 -6.66 -13.07
CA SER A 80 -9.02 -6.99 -11.76
C SER A 80 -10.06 -6.91 -10.63
N ARG A 81 -11.32 -6.56 -10.93
CA ARG A 81 -12.40 -6.49 -9.95
C ARG A 81 -12.95 -7.89 -9.70
N THR A 82 -12.74 -8.43 -8.50
CA THR A 82 -13.50 -9.57 -8.00
C THR A 82 -14.70 -9.06 -7.19
N ASN A 83 -15.74 -9.88 -7.00
CA ASN A 83 -16.99 -9.49 -6.32
C ASN A 83 -16.80 -8.91 -4.90
N ALA A 84 -15.65 -9.11 -4.26
CA ALA A 84 -15.31 -8.57 -2.94
C ALA A 84 -14.59 -7.20 -2.97
N VAL A 85 -14.31 -6.64 -4.15
CA VAL A 85 -13.26 -5.61 -4.34
C VAL A 85 -13.72 -4.46 -5.25
N ALA A 86 -15.01 -4.29 -5.50
CA ALA A 86 -15.50 -3.22 -6.39
C ALA A 86 -15.41 -1.81 -5.77
N ASP A 87 -15.23 -1.69 -4.46
CA ASP A 87 -15.34 -0.43 -3.74
C ASP A 87 -14.04 -0.05 -3.05
N ASN A 88 -13.45 1.05 -3.56
CA ASN A 88 -12.46 1.91 -2.92
C ASN A 88 -11.26 1.15 -2.35
N THR A 89 -10.17 1.03 -3.13
CA THR A 89 -8.90 0.43 -2.70
C THR A 89 -7.76 1.44 -2.68
N ILE A 90 -7.01 1.51 -1.57
CA ILE A 90 -5.64 2.06 -1.59
C ILE A 90 -4.73 0.99 -2.22
N GLY A 91 -3.91 1.40 -3.19
CA GLY A 91 -2.74 0.67 -3.64
C GLY A 91 -1.53 1.04 -2.79
N ILE A 92 -1.02 0.09 -2.02
CA ILE A 92 0.23 0.22 -1.26
C ILE A 92 1.32 -0.59 -1.98
N TYR A 93 2.58 -0.14 -1.87
CA TYR A 93 3.77 -0.86 -2.34
C TYR A 93 3.65 -2.37 -2.19
N THR A 94 3.94 -3.04 -3.28
CA THR A 94 3.98 -4.49 -3.42
C THR A 94 5.22 -4.82 -4.18
N MET A 95 5.72 -6.02 -3.94
CA MET A 95 6.84 -6.60 -4.64
C MET A 95 6.28 -7.58 -5.67
N THR A 96 6.63 -7.43 -6.96
CA THR A 96 6.13 -8.33 -8.03
C THR A 96 6.94 -9.62 -7.99
N SER A 97 8.23 -9.49 -7.75
CA SER A 97 9.15 -10.56 -7.42
C SER A 97 10.23 -10.00 -6.49
N PRO A 98 10.99 -10.83 -5.75
CA PRO A 98 12.13 -10.36 -4.96
C PRO A 98 13.12 -9.51 -5.76
N ASP A 99 13.18 -9.71 -7.07
CA ASP A 99 14.08 -8.98 -7.97
C ASP A 99 13.42 -7.76 -8.63
N THR A 100 12.08 -7.67 -8.59
CA THR A 100 11.30 -6.59 -9.22
C THR A 100 10.32 -5.95 -8.22
N PRO A 101 10.57 -4.71 -7.77
CA PRO A 101 9.58 -3.98 -6.99
C PRO A 101 8.33 -3.70 -7.85
N GLY A 102 7.12 -3.95 -7.33
CA GLY A 102 5.87 -3.59 -8.01
C GLY A 102 4.60 -4.34 -7.56
N GLY A 103 3.45 -3.66 -7.55
CA GLY A 103 2.10 -4.25 -7.45
C GLY A 103 1.17 -3.52 -6.48
N TYR A 104 0.00 -4.12 -6.18
CA TYR A 104 -1.04 -3.52 -5.37
C TYR A 104 -1.45 -4.40 -4.18
N ILE A 105 -1.25 -3.95 -2.94
CA ILE A 105 -1.93 -4.55 -1.78
C ILE A 105 -3.16 -3.71 -1.53
N ARG A 106 -4.30 -4.39 -1.57
CA ARG A 106 -5.64 -3.83 -1.59
C ARG A 106 -6.19 -3.79 -0.17
N PHE A 107 -6.78 -2.67 0.21
CA PHE A 107 -7.54 -2.55 1.45
C PHE A 107 -8.92 -1.98 1.16
N PRO A 108 -10.00 -2.57 1.73
CA PRO A 108 -11.33 -1.98 1.61
C PRO A 108 -11.36 -0.64 2.36
N LEU A 109 -11.68 0.44 1.65
CA LEU A 109 -11.83 1.75 2.26
C LEU A 109 -13.21 1.85 2.90
N LYS A 110 -13.21 1.98 4.22
CA LYS A 110 -14.39 2.39 4.99
C LYS A 110 -14.10 3.80 5.52
N PRO A 111 -15.06 4.72 5.58
CA PRO A 111 -14.82 6.03 6.19
C PRO A 111 -14.59 5.91 7.72
N GLY A 112 -13.85 6.84 8.32
CA GLY A 112 -13.71 6.99 9.79
C GLY A 112 -12.34 6.69 10.40
N ASN A 113 -12.22 6.92 11.72
CA ASN A 113 -10.96 6.74 12.48
C ASN A 113 -10.45 5.30 12.48
N LEU A 114 -11.36 4.32 12.66
CA LEU A 114 -11.00 2.90 12.68
C LEU A 114 -10.35 2.47 11.37
N SER A 115 -10.89 2.91 10.24
CA SER A 115 -10.34 2.60 8.93
C SER A 115 -9.00 3.27 8.68
N ALA A 116 -8.82 4.52 9.12
CA ALA A 116 -7.53 5.17 9.05
C ALA A 116 -6.48 4.40 9.88
N ALA A 117 -6.86 3.89 11.06
CA ALA A 117 -5.98 3.02 11.85
C ALA A 117 -5.65 1.68 11.17
N GLU A 118 -6.59 1.07 10.45
CA GLU A 118 -6.31 -0.12 9.62
C GLU A 118 -5.32 0.21 8.50
N VAL A 119 -5.45 1.38 7.87
CA VAL A 119 -4.47 1.86 6.89
C VAL A 119 -3.10 2.07 7.56
N VAL A 120 -3.05 2.62 8.77
CA VAL A 120 -1.77 2.76 9.51
C VAL A 120 -1.12 1.40 9.76
N MET A 121 -1.85 0.41 10.30
CA MET A 121 -1.33 -0.95 10.50
C MET A 121 -0.81 -1.56 9.18
N SER A 122 -1.50 -1.27 8.08
CA SER A 122 -1.11 -1.71 6.75
C SER A 122 0.18 -1.03 6.27
N LEU A 123 0.32 0.28 6.48
CA LEU A 123 1.56 1.00 6.14
C LEU A 123 2.75 0.46 6.93
N VAL A 124 2.58 0.17 8.22
CA VAL A 124 3.65 -0.40 9.06
C VAL A 124 4.06 -1.80 8.55
N GLY A 125 3.09 -2.69 8.31
CA GLY A 125 3.36 -4.03 7.82
C GLY A 125 4.05 -4.02 6.45
N ASN A 126 3.55 -3.22 5.50
CA ASN A 126 4.15 -3.08 4.18
C ASN A 126 5.52 -2.41 4.22
N GLY A 127 5.74 -1.49 5.16
CA GLY A 127 7.05 -0.90 5.43
C GLY A 127 8.08 -1.96 5.83
N GLN A 128 7.69 -2.93 6.66
CA GLN A 128 8.56 -4.04 7.02
C GLN A 128 8.92 -4.91 5.81
N TYR A 129 7.95 -5.22 4.93
CA TYR A 129 8.23 -5.91 3.67
C TYR A 129 9.20 -5.13 2.78
N ALA A 130 9.00 -3.81 2.65
CA ALA A 130 9.90 -2.95 1.88
C ALA A 130 11.34 -3.00 2.44
N ARG A 131 11.50 -3.02 3.77
CA ARG A 131 12.82 -3.17 4.40
C ARG A 131 13.46 -4.52 4.12
N TRP A 132 12.72 -5.63 4.22
CA TRP A 132 13.25 -6.94 3.86
C TRP A 132 13.67 -7.01 2.39
N HIS A 133 12.91 -6.37 1.50
CA HIS A 133 13.25 -6.28 0.07
C HIS A 133 14.53 -5.48 -0.17
N GLN A 134 14.65 -4.30 0.43
CA GLN A 134 15.89 -3.50 0.35
C GLN A 134 17.10 -4.26 0.92
N ALA A 135 16.92 -4.96 2.04
CA ALA A 135 17.96 -5.78 2.66
C ALA A 135 18.36 -6.96 1.76
N TYR A 136 17.39 -7.62 1.10
CA TYR A 136 17.66 -8.63 0.08
C TYR A 136 18.51 -8.08 -1.06
N LEU A 137 18.11 -6.95 -1.65
CA LEU A 137 18.83 -6.34 -2.77
C LEU A 137 20.24 -5.90 -2.38
N ALA A 138 20.43 -5.39 -1.16
CA ALA A 138 21.75 -5.05 -0.64
C ALA A 138 22.62 -6.30 -0.43
N ALA A 139 22.08 -7.32 0.25
CA ALA A 139 22.78 -8.58 0.50
C ALA A 139 23.16 -9.30 -0.80
N LYS A 140 22.23 -9.36 -1.77
CA LYS A 140 22.46 -9.96 -3.09
C LYS A 140 23.59 -9.27 -3.84
N ARG A 141 23.61 -7.92 -3.85
CA ARG A 141 24.68 -7.15 -4.51
C ARG A 141 26.06 -7.40 -3.88
N ASN A 142 26.11 -7.65 -2.58
CA ASN A 142 27.36 -7.87 -1.85
C ASN A 142 27.77 -9.34 -1.74
N GLY A 143 27.00 -10.28 -2.31
CA GLY A 143 27.25 -11.71 -2.16
C GLY A 143 27.05 -12.24 -0.73
N ASP A 144 26.29 -11.54 0.10
CA ASP A 144 26.07 -11.88 1.50
C ASP A 144 25.10 -13.09 1.63
N PRO A 145 25.45 -14.14 2.39
CA PRO A 145 24.56 -15.27 2.67
C PRO A 145 23.17 -14.88 3.22
N ALA A 146 23.05 -13.72 3.87
CA ALA A 146 21.78 -13.17 4.35
C ALA A 146 20.73 -12.99 3.22
N ALA A 147 21.17 -12.85 1.96
CA ALA A 147 20.27 -12.77 0.81
C ALA A 147 19.33 -13.98 0.72
N ARG A 148 19.80 -15.19 1.10
CA ARG A 148 18.97 -16.40 1.08
C ARG A 148 17.83 -16.32 2.09
N ARG A 149 18.11 -15.80 3.28
CA ARG A 149 17.09 -15.62 4.33
C ARG A 149 16.01 -14.65 3.87
N TYR A 150 16.39 -13.47 3.38
CA TYR A 150 15.41 -12.49 2.92
C TYR A 150 14.63 -12.97 1.69
N HIS A 151 15.30 -13.63 0.74
CA HIS A 151 14.62 -14.25 -0.39
C HIS A 151 13.54 -15.23 0.10
N ALA A 152 13.85 -16.11 1.06
CA ALA A 152 12.90 -17.08 1.57
C ALA A 152 11.71 -16.45 2.31
N ILE A 153 11.91 -15.33 3.02
CA ILE A 153 10.82 -14.54 3.62
C ILE A 153 9.92 -13.98 2.51
N LEU A 154 10.52 -13.35 1.50
CA LEU A 154 9.81 -12.65 0.43
C LEU A 154 9.06 -13.60 -0.52
N THR A 155 9.59 -14.81 -0.75
CA THR A 155 8.94 -15.86 -1.57
C THR A 155 8.12 -16.86 -0.76
N LYS A 156 8.17 -16.77 0.57
CA LYS A 156 7.55 -17.74 1.50
C LYS A 156 8.03 -19.18 1.26
N SER A 157 9.28 -19.36 0.82
CA SER A 157 9.81 -20.67 0.44
C SER A 157 10.43 -21.46 1.59
N ASP A 158 10.63 -20.83 2.76
CA ASP A 158 11.15 -21.50 3.96
C ASP A 158 10.26 -21.20 5.17
N GLN A 159 9.71 -22.25 5.77
CA GLN A 159 8.74 -22.13 6.86
C GLN A 159 9.37 -21.54 8.13
N LYS A 160 10.65 -21.85 8.42
CA LYS A 160 11.32 -21.36 9.63
C LYS A 160 11.59 -19.86 9.53
N ALA A 161 12.08 -19.40 8.38
CA ALA A 161 12.26 -17.98 8.10
C ALA A 161 10.91 -17.23 8.11
N LEU A 162 9.85 -17.86 7.60
CA LEU A 162 8.51 -17.29 7.56
C LEU A 162 7.92 -17.10 8.96
N VAL A 163 8.03 -18.09 9.86
CA VAL A 163 7.49 -17.97 11.23
C VAL A 163 8.13 -16.80 11.97
N ALA A 164 9.45 -16.66 11.91
CA ALA A 164 10.15 -15.54 12.54
C ALA A 164 9.71 -14.18 11.98
N ALA A 165 9.52 -14.09 10.65
CA ALA A 165 9.04 -12.90 9.97
C ALA A 165 7.58 -12.57 10.33
N GLU A 166 6.70 -13.58 10.43
CA GLU A 166 5.31 -13.41 10.85
C GLU A 166 5.21 -12.91 12.30
N CYS A 167 6.08 -13.39 13.19
CA CYS A 167 6.15 -12.89 14.56
C CYS A 167 6.57 -11.42 14.62
N GLU A 168 7.61 -11.03 13.86
CA GLU A 168 8.00 -9.62 13.76
C GLU A 168 6.85 -8.73 13.25
N LEU A 169 6.07 -9.20 12.27
CA LEU A 169 4.88 -8.48 11.78
C LEU A 169 3.78 -8.38 12.85
N LEU A 170 3.56 -9.43 13.64
CA LEU A 170 2.57 -9.44 14.72
C LEU A 170 2.97 -8.50 15.86
N ASP A 171 4.25 -8.41 16.19
CA ASP A 171 4.78 -7.46 17.17
C ASP A 171 4.52 -6.02 16.73
N HIS A 172 4.83 -5.70 15.47
CA HIS A 172 4.53 -4.40 14.88
C HIS A 172 3.04 -4.08 14.88
N ARG A 173 2.21 -5.07 14.55
CA ARG A 173 0.75 -4.92 14.58
C ARG A 173 0.25 -4.66 16.00
N ARG A 174 0.77 -5.36 17.00
CA ARG A 174 0.43 -5.18 18.41
C ARG A 174 0.86 -3.79 18.90
N ALA A 175 2.10 -3.38 18.62
CA ALA A 175 2.61 -2.06 18.98
C ALA A 175 1.78 -0.94 18.36
N THR A 176 1.45 -1.06 17.08
CA THR A 176 0.60 -0.11 16.36
C THR A 176 -0.82 -0.06 16.94
N ALA A 177 -1.44 -1.21 17.19
CA ALA A 177 -2.78 -1.29 17.76
C ALA A 177 -2.86 -0.68 19.17
N LYS A 178 -1.79 -0.84 19.97
CA LYS A 178 -1.68 -0.21 21.30
C LYS A 178 -1.51 1.30 21.19
N ALA A 179 -0.65 1.78 20.30
CA ALA A 179 -0.40 3.21 20.10
C ALA A 179 -1.64 3.96 19.62
N LEU A 180 -2.47 3.32 18.79
CA LEU A 180 -3.70 3.90 18.24
C LEU A 180 -4.95 3.64 19.09
N ASP A 181 -4.80 3.07 20.29
CA ASP A 181 -5.89 2.72 21.21
C ASP A 181 -7.06 1.97 20.54
N LEU A 182 -6.76 0.90 19.80
CA LEU A 182 -7.79 0.12 19.08
C LEU A 182 -8.59 -0.84 19.97
N GLY A 183 -8.39 -0.75 21.29
CA GLY A 183 -9.11 -1.51 22.30
C GLY A 183 -8.62 -2.95 22.54
N GLU A 184 -8.99 -3.46 23.71
CA GLU A 184 -8.54 -4.76 24.23
C GLU A 184 -8.91 -5.95 23.33
N LYS A 185 -10.10 -5.94 22.72
CA LYS A 185 -10.52 -7.02 21.80
C LYS A 185 -9.55 -7.20 20.64
N ARG A 186 -9.02 -6.10 20.09
CA ARG A 186 -8.06 -6.12 18.99
C ARG A 186 -6.72 -6.68 19.46
N LEU A 187 -6.24 -6.22 20.61
CA LEU A 187 -4.99 -6.70 21.21
C LEU A 187 -5.05 -8.19 21.56
N MET A 188 -6.15 -8.66 22.16
CA MET A 188 -6.35 -10.08 22.43
C MET A 188 -6.34 -10.94 21.17
N SER A 189 -6.96 -10.47 20.08
CA SER A 189 -6.94 -11.19 18.80
C SER A 189 -5.52 -11.33 18.24
N ILE A 190 -4.72 -10.26 18.32
CA ILE A 190 -3.31 -10.28 17.89
C ILE A 190 -2.46 -11.21 18.79
N ASN A 191 -2.66 -11.16 20.11
CA ASN A 191 -1.97 -12.03 21.06
C ASN A 191 -2.31 -13.51 20.81
N ARG A 192 -3.57 -13.82 20.52
CA ARG A 192 -3.99 -15.17 20.14
C ARG A 192 -3.31 -15.63 18.85
N GLN A 193 -3.22 -14.77 17.84
CA GLN A 193 -2.49 -15.08 16.60
C GLN A 193 -1.01 -15.33 16.86
N SER A 194 -0.39 -14.52 17.72
CA SER A 194 1.03 -14.66 18.11
C SER A 194 1.28 -15.99 18.82
N SER A 195 0.42 -16.35 19.77
CA SER A 195 0.48 -17.64 20.46
C SER A 195 0.32 -18.83 19.51
N LEU A 196 -0.65 -18.78 18.59
CA LEU A 196 -0.86 -19.86 17.60
C LEU A 196 0.32 -20.04 16.64
N ARG A 197 1.11 -18.97 16.40
CA ARG A 197 2.30 -19.01 15.57
C ARG A 197 3.57 -19.39 16.32
N GLY A 198 3.50 -19.54 17.65
CA GLY A 198 4.65 -19.84 18.49
C GLY A 198 5.64 -18.67 18.59
N CYS A 199 5.15 -17.43 18.52
CA CYS A 199 5.98 -16.26 18.72
C CYS A 199 6.48 -16.18 20.17
N PRO A 200 7.74 -15.77 20.39
CA PRO A 200 8.33 -15.67 21.72
C PRO A 200 7.65 -14.61 22.61
#